data_AF-A0A955CGG3-F1
#
_entry.id   AF-A0A955CGG3-F1
#
_cell.length_a   1.000
_cell.length_b   1.000
_cell.length_c   1.000
_cell.angle_alpha   90.00
_cell.angle_beta   90.00
_cell.angle_gamma   90.00
#
_symmetry.space_group_name_H-M   'P 1'
#
loop_
_entity.id
_entity.type
_entity.pdbx_description
1 polymer ?
#
loop_
_entity_poly.entity_id
_entity_poly.type
_entity_poly.pdbx_seq_one_letter_code
_entity_poly.pdbx_strand_id
1 'polypeptide(L)'
;FQKQKEDEFWERERYDRVPILGPVTSGDVAALDPPSDDEVMRALERIRPVEGGIPLLHEVQRNNVDIVVEPIADYMDPVRVYPLIGPAQQHHAHYKCTIYYRETTRVGWPMPHTLEDEDVVEVIYIDHNHLHMAGNVDPGVNSNYAP
;
A
#
# COMPACT_ATOMS: atom_id res chain seq x y z
N PHE A 1 3.22 6.69 -21.97
CA PHE A 1 3.92 5.38 -22.00
C PHE A 1 5.07 5.35 -21.01
N GLN A 2 6.02 6.28 -21.07
CA GLN A 2 7.15 6.32 -20.11
C GLN A 2 6.70 6.45 -18.65
N LYS A 3 5.87 7.46 -18.33
CA LYS A 3 5.35 7.67 -16.96
C LYS A 3 4.70 6.41 -16.37
N GLN A 4 3.78 5.78 -17.10
CA GLN A 4 3.12 4.55 -16.65
C GLN A 4 4.12 3.41 -16.33
N LYS A 5 5.22 3.32 -17.10
CA LYS A 5 6.26 2.31 -16.86
C LYS A 5 7.15 2.66 -15.66
N GLU A 6 7.39 3.94 -15.42
CA GLU A 6 8.08 4.42 -14.21
C GLU A 6 7.22 4.17 -12.97
N ASP A 7 5.91 4.43 -13.04
CA ASP A 7 4.97 4.16 -11.96
C ASP A 7 4.88 2.67 -11.64
N GLU A 8 4.77 1.81 -12.66
CA GLU A 8 4.78 0.35 -12.50
C GLU A 8 6.10 -0.15 -11.88
N PHE A 9 7.24 0.40 -12.29
CA PHE A 9 8.53 0.02 -11.73
C PHE A 9 8.66 0.46 -10.27
N TRP A 10 8.21 1.68 -9.94
CA TRP A 10 8.21 2.19 -8.58
C TRP A 10 7.33 1.33 -7.68
N GLU A 11 6.07 1.07 -8.06
CA GLU A 11 5.15 0.23 -7.30
C GLU A 11 5.74 -1.16 -7.06
N ARG A 12 6.34 -1.75 -8.10
CA ARG A 12 6.96 -3.07 -7.99
C ARG A 12 8.16 -3.10 -7.03
N GLU A 13 9.02 -2.09 -7.05
CA GLU A 13 10.20 -2.07 -6.17
C GLU A 13 9.82 -1.79 -4.72
N ARG A 14 8.79 -0.97 -4.48
CA ARG A 14 8.43 -0.50 -3.13
C ARG A 14 7.32 -1.28 -2.43
N TYR A 15 6.26 -1.66 -3.13
CA TYR A 15 5.01 -2.10 -2.49
C TYR A 15 4.62 -3.54 -2.86
N ASP A 16 4.85 -4.00 -4.10
CA ASP A 16 4.44 -5.36 -4.51
C ASP A 16 5.34 -6.48 -3.98
N ARG A 17 6.56 -6.16 -3.52
CA ARG A 17 7.52 -7.17 -3.06
C ARG A 17 7.29 -7.51 -1.59
N VAL A 18 7.00 -8.79 -1.35
CA VAL A 18 6.93 -9.36 0.00
C VAL A 18 8.35 -9.60 0.52
N PRO A 19 8.79 -8.92 1.60
CA PRO A 19 10.10 -9.17 2.17
C PRO A 19 10.14 -10.54 2.85
N ILE A 20 11.27 -11.24 2.67
CA ILE A 20 11.58 -12.47 3.39
C ILE A 20 12.64 -12.12 4.44
N LEU A 21 12.24 -12.18 5.70
CA LEU A 21 13.07 -11.88 6.84
C LEU A 21 13.67 -13.16 7.44
N GLY A 22 14.75 -12.98 8.21
CA GLY A 22 15.34 -14.04 9.01
C GLY A 22 14.37 -14.58 10.08
N PRO A 23 14.80 -15.62 10.81
CA PRO A 23 13.98 -16.23 11.84
C PRO A 23 13.61 -15.26 12.94
N VAL A 24 12.36 -15.35 13.40
CA VAL A 24 11.87 -14.57 14.54
C VAL A 24 12.74 -14.90 15.74
N THR A 25 13.52 -13.91 16.18
CA THR A 25 14.26 -13.99 17.43
C THR A 25 13.27 -13.74 18.57
N SER A 26 13.42 -14.43 19.71
CA SER A 26 12.47 -14.37 20.82
C SER A 26 12.11 -12.92 21.23
N GLY A 27 10.86 -12.53 21.03
CA GLY A 27 10.29 -11.20 21.33
C GLY A 27 8.84 -11.10 20.84
N ASP A 28 8.16 -10.01 21.21
CA ASP A 28 6.84 -9.68 20.65
C ASP A 28 6.99 -9.40 19.16
N VAL A 29 6.29 -10.16 18.33
CA VAL A 29 6.34 -10.02 16.88
C VAL A 29 5.38 -8.91 16.50
N ALA A 30 5.91 -7.70 16.30
CA ALA A 30 5.18 -6.60 15.73
C ALA A 30 5.45 -6.53 14.22
N ALA A 31 4.42 -6.18 13.45
CA ALA A 31 4.58 -5.89 12.03
C ALA A 31 5.66 -4.82 11.80
N LEU A 32 6.36 -4.90 10.66
CA LEU A 32 7.48 -4.03 10.31
C LEU A 32 7.14 -2.55 10.49
N ASP A 33 6.36 -2.02 9.54
CA ASP A 33 6.00 -0.61 9.46
C ASP A 33 4.55 -0.51 8.97
N PRO A 34 3.79 0.49 9.45
CA PRO A 34 2.48 0.81 8.89
C PRO A 34 2.60 1.32 7.45
N PRO A 35 1.50 1.31 6.67
CA PRO A 35 1.48 1.88 5.33
C PRO A 35 1.88 3.35 5.34
N SER A 36 2.75 3.71 4.40
CA SER A 36 3.20 5.08 4.21
C SER A 36 2.11 5.91 3.54
N ASP A 37 2.06 7.21 3.83
CA ASP A 37 1.11 8.13 3.20
C ASP A 37 1.17 8.08 1.65
N ASP A 38 2.36 7.90 1.05
CA ASP A 38 2.51 7.73 -0.40
C ASP A 38 1.81 6.47 -0.92
N GLU A 39 1.91 5.37 -0.18
CA GLU A 39 1.26 4.10 -0.52
C GLU A 39 -0.26 4.23 -0.46
N VAL A 40 -0.76 4.86 0.61
CA VAL A 40 -2.19 5.15 0.77
C VAL A 40 -2.70 6.03 -0.37
N MET A 41 -1.96 7.08 -0.73
CA MET A 41 -2.33 7.98 -1.82
C MET A 41 -2.28 7.33 -3.20
N ARG A 42 -1.32 6.43 -3.46
CA ARG A 42 -1.28 5.64 -4.70
C ARG A 42 -2.42 4.63 -4.78
N ALA A 43 -2.72 3.97 -3.67
CA ALA A 43 -3.88 3.07 -3.59
C ALA A 43 -5.18 3.83 -3.84
N LEU A 44 -5.31 5.05 -3.28
CA LEU A 44 -6.43 5.95 -3.54
C LEU A 44 -6.54 6.33 -5.01
N GLU A 45 -5.43 6.72 -5.65
CA GLU A 45 -5.42 7.10 -7.06
C GLU A 45 -5.80 5.94 -7.99
N ARG A 46 -5.40 4.71 -7.64
CA ARG A 46 -5.78 3.49 -8.38
C ARG A 46 -7.28 3.20 -8.30
N ILE A 47 -7.91 3.43 -7.16
CA ILE A 47 -9.35 3.18 -6.95
C ILE A 47 -10.18 4.31 -7.51
N ARG A 48 -9.76 5.54 -7.26
CA ARG A 48 -10.44 6.78 -7.66
C ARG A 48 -9.42 7.71 -8.30
N PRO A 49 -9.21 7.63 -9.63
CA PRO A 49 -8.24 8.48 -10.29
C PRO A 49 -8.74 9.93 -10.36
N VAL A 50 -7.85 10.87 -10.04
CA VAL A 50 -8.02 12.30 -10.29
C VAL A 50 -7.27 12.72 -11.55
N GLU A 51 -6.21 11.99 -11.90
CA GLU A 51 -5.48 12.21 -13.14
C GLU A 51 -6.31 11.77 -14.37
N GLY A 52 -6.40 12.63 -15.38
CA GLY A 52 -7.04 12.29 -16.67
C GLY A 52 -8.20 13.19 -17.12
N GLY A 53 -8.50 14.26 -16.38
CA GLY A 53 -9.44 15.30 -16.83
C GLY A 53 -8.99 16.05 -18.08
N ILE A 54 -9.94 16.65 -18.81
CA ILE A 54 -9.61 17.59 -19.90
C ILE A 54 -9.52 18.99 -19.28
N PRO A 55 -8.34 19.64 -19.30
CA PRO A 55 -8.15 20.95 -18.71
C PRO A 55 -9.22 21.93 -19.19
N LEU A 56 -9.71 22.76 -18.27
CA LEU A 56 -10.78 23.76 -18.47
C LEU A 56 -12.17 23.20 -18.84
N LEU A 57 -12.33 21.90 -19.12
CA LEU A 57 -13.63 21.27 -19.38
C LEU A 57 -14.13 20.46 -18.18
N HIS A 58 -13.26 19.64 -17.60
CA HIS A 58 -13.56 18.80 -16.46
C HIS A 58 -12.29 18.52 -15.67
N GLU A 59 -12.17 19.18 -14.52
CA GLU A 59 -11.04 19.03 -13.61
C GLU A 59 -11.56 18.62 -12.23
N VAL A 60 -10.99 17.54 -11.69
CA VAL A 60 -11.22 17.13 -10.30
C VAL A 60 -9.96 17.46 -9.51
N GLN A 61 -10.12 17.96 -8.29
CA GLN A 61 -9.02 18.28 -7.40
C GLN A 61 -9.30 17.72 -6.01
N ARG A 62 -8.28 17.15 -5.38
CA ARG A 62 -8.28 16.76 -3.98
C ARG A 62 -7.45 17.76 -3.19
N ASN A 63 -8.04 18.34 -2.17
CA ASN A 63 -7.41 19.35 -1.33
C ASN A 63 -7.53 18.95 0.14
N ASN A 64 -6.60 19.43 0.97
CA ASN A 64 -6.60 19.23 2.43
C ASN A 64 -6.77 17.76 2.81
N VAL A 65 -5.87 16.91 2.31
CA VAL A 65 -5.91 15.47 2.59
C VAL A 65 -5.35 15.21 3.99
N ASP A 66 -6.14 14.55 4.82
CA ASP A 66 -5.76 14.03 6.13
C ASP A 66 -5.93 12.51 6.14
N ILE A 67 -4.88 11.77 6.54
CA ILE A 67 -4.85 10.31 6.52
C ILE A 67 -4.74 9.80 7.96
N VAL A 68 -5.61 8.86 8.31
CA VAL A 68 -5.60 8.15 9.60
C VAL A 68 -5.39 6.66 9.34
N VAL A 69 -4.26 6.13 9.80
CA VAL A 69 -3.90 4.71 9.68
C VAL A 69 -4.15 3.99 10.99
N GLU A 70 -4.95 2.92 10.96
CA GLU A 70 -5.31 2.13 12.13
C GLU A 70 -4.94 0.64 11.91
N PRO A 71 -4.16 0.00 12.81
CA PRO A 71 -3.92 -1.44 12.74
C PRO A 71 -5.17 -2.20 13.19
N ILE A 72 -5.66 -3.13 12.35
CA ILE A 72 -6.85 -3.94 12.64
C ILE A 72 -6.46 -5.31 13.20
N ALA A 73 -5.43 -5.92 12.61
CA ALA A 73 -4.99 -7.25 12.95
C ALA A 73 -3.50 -7.40 12.66
N ASP A 74 -2.80 -8.02 13.60
CA ASP A 74 -1.39 -8.35 13.53
C ASP A 74 -1.26 -9.75 14.12
N TYR A 75 -0.92 -10.73 13.29
CA TYR A 75 -0.72 -12.12 13.74
C TYR A 75 0.16 -12.93 12.80
N MET A 76 0.75 -14.00 13.35
CA MET A 76 1.54 -14.96 12.60
C MET A 76 0.81 -16.28 12.37
N ASP A 77 0.94 -16.81 11.16
CA ASP A 77 0.53 -18.16 10.83
C ASP A 77 1.51 -19.21 11.38
N PRO A 78 1.05 -20.45 11.60
CA PRO A 78 1.93 -21.58 11.89
C PRO A 78 2.92 -21.81 10.74
N VAL A 79 4.07 -22.41 11.05
CA VAL A 79 5.11 -22.72 10.06
C VAL A 79 4.54 -23.57 8.92
N ARG A 80 4.72 -23.11 7.69
CA ARG A 80 4.37 -23.83 6.46
C ARG A 80 5.58 -23.93 5.55
N VAL A 81 5.59 -24.91 4.66
CA VAL A 81 6.64 -25.05 3.65
C VAL A 81 6.20 -24.38 2.37
N TYR A 82 6.88 -23.31 1.98
CA TYR A 82 6.68 -22.61 0.72
C TYR A 82 7.68 -23.13 -0.33
N PRO A 83 7.26 -23.48 -1.56
CA PRO A 83 8.12 -24.18 -2.53
C PRO A 83 9.48 -23.53 -2.84
N LEU A 84 9.57 -22.20 -2.85
CA LEU A 84 10.81 -21.46 -3.20
C LEU A 84 11.53 -20.82 -2.00
N ILE A 85 10.88 -20.75 -0.83
CA ILE A 85 11.45 -20.14 0.38
C ILE A 85 11.88 -21.22 1.40
N GLY A 86 11.19 -22.36 1.40
CA GLY A 86 11.34 -23.39 2.43
C GLY A 86 10.38 -23.19 3.60
N PRO A 87 10.71 -23.71 4.79
CA PRO A 87 9.90 -23.53 5.99
C PRO A 87 9.90 -22.05 6.42
N ALA A 88 8.72 -21.42 6.41
CA ALA A 88 8.54 -20.05 6.82
C ALA A 88 7.20 -19.85 7.55
N GLN A 89 7.13 -18.81 8.36
CA GLN A 89 5.91 -18.31 8.97
C GLN A 89 5.49 -17.04 8.24
N GLN A 90 4.21 -16.95 7.88
CA GLN A 90 3.66 -15.74 7.31
C GLN A 90 3.14 -14.85 8.43
N HIS A 91 3.60 -13.61 8.41
CA HIS A 91 3.11 -12.56 9.28
C HIS A 91 2.11 -11.72 8.49
N HIS A 92 0.87 -11.67 8.99
CA HIS A 92 -0.21 -10.86 8.44
C HIS A 92 -0.37 -9.59 9.26
N ALA A 93 -0.33 -8.44 8.58
CA ALA A 93 -0.55 -7.14 9.20
C ALA A 93 -1.58 -6.38 8.36
N HIS A 94 -2.77 -6.19 8.92
CA HIS A 94 -3.91 -5.57 8.26
C HIS A 94 -4.13 -4.17 8.79
N TYR A 95 -4.17 -3.20 7.89
CA TYR A 95 -4.37 -1.79 8.21
C TYR A 95 -5.64 -1.24 7.55
N LYS A 96 -6.38 -0.44 8.31
CA LYS A 96 -7.46 0.41 7.81
C LYS A 96 -6.92 1.83 7.69
N CYS A 97 -6.90 2.34 6.48
CA CYS A 97 -6.53 3.72 6.20
C CYS A 97 -7.81 4.50 5.89
N THR A 98 -8.13 5.49 6.72
CA THR A 98 -9.26 6.40 6.49
C THR A 98 -8.71 7.73 6.01
N ILE A 99 -9.19 8.19 4.86
CA ILE A 99 -8.70 9.36 4.14
C ILE A 99 -9.83 10.38 4.13
N TYR A 100 -9.58 11.54 4.71
CA TYR A 100 -10.47 12.68 4.71
C TYR A 100 -9.93 13.72 3.73
N TYR A 101 -10.76 14.24 2.86
CA TYR A 101 -10.34 15.30 1.94
C TYR A 101 -11.51 16.14 1.42
N ARG A 102 -11.19 17.32 0.91
CA ARG A 102 -12.13 18.16 0.14
C ARG A 102 -11.97 17.86 -1.34
N GLU A 103 -13.08 17.58 -2.01
CA GLU A 103 -13.13 17.45 -3.46
C GLU A 103 -13.70 18.72 -4.11
N THR A 104 -13.00 19.21 -5.13
CA THR A 104 -13.49 20.29 -5.98
C THR A 104 -13.52 19.81 -7.42
N THR A 105 -14.72 19.77 -8.00
CA THR A 105 -14.91 19.45 -9.41
C THR A 105 -15.31 20.70 -10.17
N ARG A 106 -14.45 21.14 -11.10
CA ARG A 106 -14.71 22.26 -12.00
C ARG A 106 -15.17 21.73 -13.35
N VAL A 107 -16.40 22.06 -13.71
CA VAL A 107 -17.00 21.73 -15.00
C VAL A 107 -17.07 23.00 -15.83
N GLY A 108 -16.37 23.04 -16.96
CA GLY A 108 -16.36 24.19 -17.87
C GLY A 108 -17.37 24.12 -19.01
N TRP A 109 -17.98 22.95 -19.27
CA TRP A 109 -18.97 22.75 -20.34
C TRP A 109 -19.94 21.61 -19.98
N PRO A 110 -21.24 21.65 -20.35
CA PRO A 110 -21.94 22.64 -21.19
C PRO A 110 -22.38 23.91 -20.47
N MET A 111 -22.51 23.85 -19.15
CA MET A 111 -22.82 25.00 -18.31
C MET A 111 -21.73 25.10 -17.24
N PRO A 112 -20.91 26.16 -17.22
CA PRO A 112 -19.84 26.28 -16.25
C PRO A 112 -20.36 26.29 -14.82
N HIS A 113 -19.87 25.37 -13.98
CA HIS A 113 -20.18 25.34 -12.55
C HIS A 113 -19.05 24.64 -11.78
N THR A 114 -19.02 24.90 -10.47
CA THR A 114 -18.08 24.24 -9.55
C THR A 114 -18.90 23.47 -8.52
N LEU A 115 -18.53 22.21 -8.31
CA LEU A 115 -19.06 21.36 -7.26
C LEU A 115 -17.99 21.23 -6.20
N GLU A 116 -18.37 21.45 -4.94
CA GLU A 116 -17.48 21.33 -3.79
C GLU A 116 -18.12 20.34 -2.82
N ASP A 117 -17.36 19.33 -2.45
CA ASP A 117 -17.69 18.38 -1.39
C ASP A 117 -16.62 18.52 -0.30
N GLU A 118 -17.03 19.04 0.86
CA GLU A 118 -16.12 19.42 1.93
C GLU A 118 -15.71 18.25 2.84
N ASP A 119 -16.50 17.18 2.87
CA ASP A 119 -16.40 16.10 3.86
C ASP A 119 -16.32 14.72 3.18
N VAL A 120 -15.47 14.57 2.16
CA VAL A 120 -15.27 13.28 1.51
C VAL A 120 -14.46 12.36 2.41
N VAL A 121 -14.96 11.14 2.61
CA VAL A 121 -14.30 10.10 3.40
C VAL A 121 -14.16 8.83 2.57
N GLU A 122 -12.93 8.34 2.46
CA GLU A 122 -12.63 7.06 1.83
C GLU A 122 -11.88 6.13 2.78
N VAL A 123 -12.22 4.85 2.74
CA VAL A 123 -11.59 3.82 3.57
C VAL A 123 -10.93 2.80 2.67
N ILE A 124 -9.63 2.63 2.83
CA ILE A 124 -8.80 1.68 2.08
C ILE A 124 -8.20 0.69 3.07
N TYR A 125 -8.26 -0.60 2.72
CA TYR A 125 -7.58 -1.66 3.46
C TYR A 125 -6.27 -2.01 2.76
N ILE A 126 -5.17 -1.99 3.52
CA ILE A 126 -3.83 -2.29 3.02
C ILE A 126 -3.22 -3.37 3.92
N ASP A 127 -2.63 -4.39 3.29
CA ASP A 127 -2.06 -5.55 3.97
C ASP A 127 -0.54 -5.56 3.80
N HIS A 128 0.19 -5.52 4.90
CA HIS A 128 1.66 -5.64 4.94
C HIS A 128 2.09 -7.04 5.35
N ASN A 129 1.92 -7.97 4.42
CA ASN A 129 2.28 -9.35 4.66
C ASN A 129 3.77 -9.58 4.40
N HIS A 130 4.43 -10.32 5.28
CA HIS A 130 5.83 -10.72 5.10
C HIS A 130 6.09 -12.13 5.61
N LEU A 131 7.22 -12.70 5.20
CA LEU A 131 7.62 -14.05 5.58
C LEU A 131 8.80 -14.00 6.55
N HIS A 132 8.76 -14.83 7.59
CA HIS A 132 9.90 -15.13 8.44
C HIS A 132 10.37 -16.55 8.17
N MET A 133 11.64 -16.75 7.83
CA MET A 133 12.19 -18.10 7.70
C MET A 133 12.15 -18.83 9.05
N ALA A 134 11.86 -20.13 9.05
CA ALA A 134 11.75 -20.92 10.28
C ALA A 134 12.71 -22.11 10.26
N GLY A 135 13.58 -22.20 11.26
CA GLY A 135 14.60 -23.25 11.38
C GLY A 135 15.96 -22.86 10.82
N ASN A 136 16.88 -23.82 10.76
CA ASN A 136 18.23 -23.63 10.23
C ASN A 136 18.21 -23.81 8.70
N VAL A 137 17.66 -22.83 7.99
CA VAL A 137 17.54 -22.85 6.53
C VAL A 137 18.79 -22.18 5.96
N ASP A 138 19.55 -22.89 5.12
CA ASP A 138 20.67 -22.29 4.37
C ASP A 138 20.10 -21.64 3.11
N PRO A 139 20.07 -20.30 3.01
CA PRO A 139 19.54 -19.62 1.84
C PRO A 139 20.45 -19.79 0.61
N GLY A 140 21.63 -20.39 0.77
CA GLY A 140 22.60 -20.69 -0.28
C GLY A 140 23.53 -19.51 -0.58
N VAL A 141 24.69 -19.82 -1.17
CA VAL A 141 25.82 -18.89 -1.40
C VAL A 141 25.47 -17.65 -2.25
N ASN A 142 24.39 -17.68 -3.02
CA ASN A 142 23.97 -16.59 -3.93
C ASN A 142 22.63 -15.94 -3.55
N SER A 143 22.10 -16.21 -2.35
CA SER A 143 20.87 -15.55 -1.90
C SER A 143 21.16 -14.13 -1.38
N ASN A 144 20.32 -13.18 -1.78
CA ASN A 144 20.33 -11.80 -1.26
C ASN A 144 19.68 -11.69 0.14
N TYR A 145 19.14 -12.78 0.68
CA TYR A 145 18.52 -12.84 2.00
C TYR A 145 19.57 -13.26 3.04
N ALA A 146 19.64 -12.54 4.16
CA ALA A 146 20.60 -12.79 5.23
C ALA A 146 20.39 -14.18 5.86
N PRO A 147 21.47 -14.88 6.29
CA PRO A 147 21.37 -16.10 7.08
C PRO A 147 20.78 -15.84 8.47
#